data_AF-A0AAV8WYL4-F1
#
_entry.id   AF-A0AAV8WYL4-F1
#
_cell.length_a   1.000
_cell.length_b   1.000
_cell.length_c   1.000
_cell.angle_alpha   90.00
_cell.angle_beta   90.00
_cell.angle_gamma   90.00
#
_symmetry.space_group_name_H-M   'P 1'
#
loop_
_entity.id
_entity.type
_entity.pdbx_description
1 polymer ?
#
loop_
_entity_poly.entity_id
_entity_poly.type
_entity_poly.pdbx_seq_one_letter_code
_entity_poly.pdbx_strand_id
1 'polypeptide(L)'
;MKLVRLATIIIYIVMLFVTASSAEKALCACPMIYAPVCASNGKTYVSTCSFKCETAESLEKVRIVTDGACENPSVVTIIKLMKKEK
;
A
#
# COMPACT_ATOMS: atom_id res chain seq x y z
N MET A 1 -21.62 -1.92 44.26
CA MET A 1 -22.71 -1.90 43.25
C MET A 1 -22.66 -0.72 42.29
N LYS A 2 -22.44 0.53 42.74
CA LYS A 2 -22.34 1.71 41.86
C LYS A 2 -21.11 1.71 40.95
N LEU A 3 -19.94 1.32 41.48
CA LEU A 3 -18.69 1.17 40.72
C LEU A 3 -18.77 0.07 39.63
N VAL A 4 -19.49 -1.02 39.90
CA VAL A 4 -19.70 -2.12 38.94
C VAL A 4 -20.60 -1.69 37.78
N ARG A 5 -21.60 -0.84 38.06
CA ARG A 5 -22.45 -0.22 37.02
C ARG A 5 -21.69 0.79 36.16
N LEU A 6 -20.78 1.56 36.76
CA LEU A 6 -19.92 2.49 36.02
C LEU A 6 -18.95 1.73 35.09
N ALA A 7 -18.31 0.68 35.62
CA ALA A 7 -17.39 -0.15 34.86
C ALA A 7 -18.07 -0.87 33.68
N THR A 8 -19.29 -1.37 33.89
CA THR A 8 -20.05 -2.01 32.81
C THR A 8 -20.46 -1.03 31.71
N ILE A 9 -20.87 0.19 32.04
CA ILE A 9 -21.17 1.24 31.05
C ILE A 9 -19.93 1.60 30.22
N ILE A 10 -18.76 1.75 30.88
CA ILE A 10 -17.49 2.03 30.19
C ILE A 10 -17.12 0.89 29.25
N ILE A 11 -17.25 -0.36 29.69
CA ILE A 11 -17.00 -1.54 28.85
C ILE A 11 -17.93 -1.55 27.63
N TYR A 12 -19.23 -1.27 27.80
CA TYR A 12 -20.17 -1.18 26.68
C TYR A 12 -19.78 -0.06 25.69
N ILE A 13 -19.40 1.12 26.17
CA ILE A 13 -18.96 2.23 25.32
C ILE A 13 -17.71 1.83 24.54
N VAL A 14 -16.69 1.26 25.19
CA VAL A 14 -15.47 0.80 24.54
C VAL A 14 -15.77 -0.28 23.50
N MET A 15 -16.63 -1.25 23.82
CA MET A 15 -17.02 -2.30 22.87
C MET A 15 -17.76 -1.75 21.65
N LEU A 16 -18.61 -0.74 21.80
CA LEU A 16 -19.25 -0.06 20.66
C LEU A 16 -18.21 0.57 19.73
N PHE A 17 -17.20 1.24 20.29
CA PHE A 17 -16.10 1.80 19.50
C PHE A 17 -15.26 0.72 18.78
N VAL A 18 -15.01 -0.42 19.45
CA VAL A 18 -14.24 -1.53 18.87
C VAL A 18 -15.00 -2.22 17.73
N THR A 19 -16.33 -2.37 17.83
CA THR A 19 -17.13 -3.02 16.77
C THR A 19 -17.22 -2.21 15.47
N ALA A 20 -16.89 -0.91 15.50
CA ALA A 20 -16.98 -0.03 14.34
C ALA A 20 -15.70 -0.03 13.46
N SER A 21 -14.62 -0.71 13.85
CA SER A 21 -13.32 -0.63 13.16
C SER A 21 -12.97 -1.83 12.27
N SER A 22 -13.94 -2.64 11.85
CA SER A 22 -13.68 -3.77 10.94
C SER A 22 -13.42 -3.26 9.52
N ALA A 23 -12.17 -2.90 9.23
CA ALA A 23 -11.67 -2.81 7.87
C ALA A 23 -11.58 -4.24 7.32
N GLU A 24 -12.65 -4.70 6.68
CA GLU A 24 -12.63 -5.93 5.90
C GLU A 24 -11.70 -5.71 4.71
N LYS A 25 -10.41 -6.03 4.90
CA LYS A 25 -9.44 -6.03 3.80
C LYS A 25 -9.96 -6.96 2.72
N ALA A 26 -10.47 -6.39 1.63
CA ALA A 26 -10.96 -7.15 0.50
C ALA A 26 -9.85 -8.05 -0.03
N LEU A 27 -10.14 -9.34 -0.21
CA LEU A 27 -9.18 -10.26 -0.81
C LEU A 27 -8.91 -9.79 -2.24
N CYS A 28 -7.65 -9.46 -2.50
CA CYS A 28 -7.24 -8.92 -3.78
C CYS A 28 -6.62 -10.03 -4.63
N ALA A 29 -7.36 -10.45 -5.65
CA ALA A 29 -6.93 -11.46 -6.61
C ALA A 29 -6.23 -10.79 -7.80
N CYS A 30 -4.93 -11.00 -7.94
CA CYS A 30 -4.14 -10.54 -9.07
C CYS A 30 -3.54 -11.72 -9.84
N PRO A 31 -3.51 -11.66 -11.19
CA PRO A 31 -2.79 -12.65 -11.98
C PRO A 31 -1.27 -12.51 -11.74
N MET A 32 -0.54 -13.62 -11.91
CA MET A 32 0.92 -13.67 -11.78
C MET A 32 1.62 -13.16 -13.05
N ILE A 33 1.27 -11.93 -13.47
CA ILE A 33 1.87 -11.26 -14.63
C ILE A 33 2.97 -10.31 -14.13
N TYR A 34 4.18 -10.49 -14.64
CA TYR A 34 5.28 -9.57 -14.36
C TYR A 34 5.27 -8.43 -15.38
N ALA A 35 4.76 -7.28 -14.94
CA ALA A 35 4.69 -6.04 -15.72
C ALA A 35 4.95 -4.87 -14.76
N PRO A 36 6.22 -4.67 -14.36
CA PRO A 36 6.54 -3.82 -13.22
C PRO A 36 6.18 -2.36 -13.48
N VAL A 37 5.80 -1.65 -12.42
CA VAL A 37 5.51 -0.21 -12.43
C VAL A 37 6.22 0.47 -11.27
N CYS A 38 6.70 1.69 -11.51
CA CYS A 38 7.30 2.52 -10.47
C CYS A 38 6.28 3.51 -9.95
N ALA A 39 6.08 3.52 -8.64
CA ALA A 39 5.15 4.41 -7.97
C ALA A 39 5.83 5.68 -7.43
N SER A 40 5.02 6.70 -7.10
CA SER A 40 5.51 8.03 -6.68
C SER A 40 6.25 8.04 -5.35
N ASN A 41 6.09 6.99 -4.55
CA ASN A 41 6.84 6.74 -3.33
C ASN A 41 8.18 6.00 -3.58
N GLY A 42 8.58 5.80 -4.84
CA GLY A 42 9.82 5.11 -5.20
C GLY A 42 9.75 3.58 -5.04
N LYS A 43 8.56 3.02 -4.76
CA LYS A 43 8.36 1.57 -4.67
C LYS A 43 8.03 0.99 -6.05
N THR A 44 8.71 -0.09 -6.41
CA THR A 44 8.38 -0.93 -7.56
C THR A 44 7.26 -1.90 -7.19
N TYR A 45 6.21 -1.94 -7.99
CA TYR A 45 5.16 -2.95 -7.91
C TYR A 45 5.31 -3.93 -9.07
N VAL A 46 5.09 -5.23 -8.81
CA VAL A 46 5.26 -6.29 -9.81
C VAL A 46 4.28 -6.19 -10.98
N SER A 47 3.13 -5.55 -10.75
CA SER A 47 2.13 -5.23 -11.75
C SER A 47 1.26 -4.05 -11.31
N THR A 48 0.56 -3.45 -12.26
CA THR A 48 -0.50 -2.46 -11.98
C THR A 48 -1.60 -3.03 -11.06
N CYS A 49 -1.88 -4.34 -11.16
CA CYS A 49 -2.85 -4.98 -10.27
C CYS A 49 -2.35 -4.96 -8.83
N SER A 50 -1.10 -5.39 -8.59
CA SER A 50 -0.48 -5.38 -7.26
C SER A 50 -0.37 -3.96 -6.68
N PHE A 51 -0.12 -2.94 -7.51
CA PHE A 51 -0.18 -1.54 -7.09
C PHE A 51 -1.57 -1.19 -6.54
N LYS A 52 -2.62 -1.36 -7.36
CA LYS A 52 -4.00 -1.02 -6.96
C LYS A 52 -4.44 -1.77 -5.71
N CYS A 53 -4.04 -3.02 -5.60
CA CYS A 53 -4.28 -3.92 -4.50
C CYS A 53 -3.79 -3.38 -3.16
N GLU A 54 -2.52 -2.98 -3.13
CA GLU A 54 -1.88 -2.50 -1.91
C GLU A 54 -2.33 -1.08 -1.56
N THR A 55 -2.63 -0.25 -2.57
CA THR A 55 -3.01 1.15 -2.37
C THR A 55 -4.51 1.37 -2.18
N ALA A 56 -5.35 0.32 -2.27
CA ALA A 56 -6.82 0.43 -2.24
C ALA A 56 -7.34 1.14 -0.98
N GLU A 57 -6.70 0.91 0.17
CA GLU A 57 -7.07 1.47 1.47
C GLU A 57 -5.97 2.38 2.05
N SER A 58 -5.00 2.76 1.23
CA SER A 58 -3.90 3.62 1.67
C SER A 58 -4.40 5.04 1.90
N LEU A 59 -4.06 5.63 3.05
CA LEU A 59 -4.25 7.06 3.31
C LEU A 59 -3.33 7.94 2.45
N GLU A 60 -2.20 7.38 2.01
CA GLU A 60 -1.25 8.07 1.15
C GLU A 60 -1.67 7.98 -0.32
N LYS A 61 -1.77 9.14 -0.98
CA LYS A 61 -2.09 9.23 -2.41
C LYS A 61 -0.86 8.93 -3.27
N VAL A 62 -0.58 7.64 -3.42
CA VAL A 62 0.48 7.15 -4.31
C VAL A 62 -0.07 7.01 -5.73
N ARG A 63 0.74 7.35 -6.74
CA ARG A 63 0.40 7.17 -8.17
C ARG A 63 1.52 6.46 -8.91
N ILE A 64 1.20 5.79 -10.02
CA ILE A 64 2.22 5.29 -10.95
C ILE A 64 2.90 6.48 -11.64
N VAL A 65 4.22 6.44 -11.73
CA VAL A 65 5.07 7.47 -12.34
C VAL A 65 5.60 7.01 -13.69
N THR A 66 6.09 5.77 -13.77
CA THR A 66 6.57 5.18 -15.01
C THR A 66 6.24 3.69 -15.07
N ASP A 67 6.04 3.21 -16.29
CA ASP A 67 6.13 1.79 -16.58
C ASP A 67 7.58 1.32 -16.39
N GLY A 68 7.76 0.09 -15.92
CA GLY A 68 9.05 -0.45 -15.51
C GLY A 68 9.30 -0.34 -14.00
N ALA A 69 10.34 -1.01 -13.53
CA ALA A 69 10.76 -0.91 -12.13
C ALA A 69 11.30 0.49 -11.81
N CYS A 70 11.21 0.90 -10.55
CA CYS A 70 11.94 2.07 -10.09
C CYS A 70 13.43 1.86 -10.27
N GLU A 71 14.05 2.83 -10.91
CA GLU A 71 15.43 2.76 -11.35
C GLU A 71 16.28 3.57 -10.37
N ASN A 72 17.36 2.97 -9.85
CA ASN A 72 18.29 3.71 -9.02
C ASN A 72 19.01 4.75 -9.90
N PRO A 73 18.96 6.05 -9.58
CA PRO A 73 19.57 7.09 -10.42
C PRO A 73 21.05 6.83 -10.73
N SER A 74 21.79 6.19 -9.82
CA SER A 74 23.18 5.78 -10.02
C SER A 74 23.30 4.71 -11.12
N VAL A 75 22.39 3.73 -11.13
CA VAL A 75 22.35 2.64 -12.12
C VAL A 75 21.90 3.17 -13.48
N VAL A 76 20.90 4.06 -13.53
CA VAL A 76 20.47 4.70 -14.80
C VAL A 76 21.59 5.50 -15.43
N THR A 77 22.34 6.24 -14.62
CA THR A 77 23.47 7.03 -15.11
C THR A 77 24.52 6.11 -15.72
N ILE A 78 24.87 5.01 -15.04
CA ILE A 78 25.80 4.01 -15.58
C ILE A 78 25.26 3.41 -16.89
N ILE A 79 23.99 3.00 -16.96
CA ILE A 79 23.40 2.43 -18.18
C ILE A 79 23.39 3.44 -19.33
N LYS A 80 23.09 4.72 -19.08
CA LYS A 80 23.14 5.78 -20.09
C LYS A 80 24.57 6.02 -20.59
N LEU A 81 25.55 5.95 -19.70
CA LEU A 81 26.97 6.02 -20.07
C LEU A 81 27.36 4.81 -20.93
N MET A 82 26.98 3.59 -20.53
CA MET A 82 27.22 2.36 -21.28
C MET A 82 26.54 2.36 -22.66
N LYS A 83 25.36 2.98 -22.79
CA LYS A 83 24.63 3.09 -24.08
C LYS A 83 25.17 4.20 -24.99
N LYS A 84 25.97 5.14 -24.48
CA LYS A 84 26.53 6.25 -25.25
C LYS A 84 27.81 5.86 -26.03
N GLU A 85 28.41 4.71 -25.71
CA GLU A 85 29.56 4.14 -26.43
C GLU A 85 29.18 3.23 -27.61
N LYS A 86 27.92 3.27 -28.06
CA LYS A 86 27.45 2.54 -29.25
C LYS A 86 26.86 3.49 -30.27
#